data_AF-A0A8T3AMZ8-F1
#
_entry.id   AF-A0A8T3AMZ8-F1
#
_cell.length_a   1.000
_cell.length_b   1.000
_cell.length_c   1.000
_cell.angle_alpha   90.00
_cell.angle_beta   90.00
_cell.angle_gamma   90.00
#
_symmetry.space_group_name_H-M   'P 1'
#
loop_
_entity.id
_entity.type
_entity.pdbx_description
1 polymer ?
#
loop_
_entity_poly.entity_id
_entity_poly.type
_entity_poly.pdbx_seq_one_letter_code
_entity_poly.pdbx_strand_id
1 'polypeptide(L)'
;MEEASNGRLDPPADEAEDESIVGPGPAPRVRPKRPLKFEQAFLDTLPSAHIHVDFPCFLHLTGHLKFWKKKPVGIEFAKHFRSHLGPIEGLAVSVDGLFCCTISSDQSVKIYDVVNYDMMVMLRLPFVPGAVEWVYKQGAVKAKLAISERHSNFVHVYDAHAGSNEPIVSREIHMGHLKVMKYNHMYDTVISADARGVLEYWSPTTLQFPEDRVNFRLKTDTNLFDIAKSKTTVSSIEVSSDGEQFAITSPDRRIRLYRFRSGKMWRMYDESLEVAQDLQRSDVPLYRLEAIDFGRRMAVEREIEKTEGAPQANAIFDESCNFLLYATLLGIKIVNLHTNKVARILGKVENNDRFLRIALYQGDKSSKKIRKIPSAAANVNDTKEPLVDPTLFCCAFKKHRIYLFSRREPEEPEDATKGRDVFNEKPPPEELLAVSDIGKAVTSSLPDSVVLHTSLGDIHTRLYPEECPKTVENFTTHCRNGYYDNLIFHRVIKGFMIQTGDPLGDGTGGQSIWGREFEDEFHKSLRHDRPFTLSMANAGPNTNGSQFFITTVATPWLDNKHTVFGRVVKGMDVVQAIEKVKTDRNDKPYQDVKIVNVTVPKS
;
A
#
# COMPACT_ATOMS: atom_id res chain seq x y z
N MET A 1 28.32 -30.81 -64.63
CA MET A 1 28.33 -31.98 -63.73
C MET A 1 29.41 -31.73 -62.69
N GLU A 2 29.12 -31.50 -61.43
CA GLU A 2 27.84 -31.21 -60.75
C GLU A 2 28.19 -30.46 -59.45
N GLU A 3 27.30 -29.60 -58.95
CA GLU A 3 27.67 -28.58 -57.96
C GLU A 3 27.76 -29.06 -56.50
N ALA A 4 28.39 -28.21 -55.68
CA ALA A 4 28.67 -28.46 -54.27
C ALA A 4 27.42 -28.53 -53.38
N SER A 5 27.50 -29.29 -52.28
CA SER A 5 26.65 -29.08 -51.10
C SER A 5 27.47 -29.15 -49.81
N ASN A 6 27.71 -27.97 -49.22
CA ASN A 6 28.23 -27.85 -47.86
C ASN A 6 27.06 -28.00 -46.88
N GLY A 7 26.91 -29.18 -46.29
CA GLY A 7 25.89 -29.45 -45.27
C GLY A 7 26.15 -28.64 -43.99
N ARG A 8 25.39 -27.55 -43.78
CA ARG A 8 25.20 -27.00 -42.43
C ARG A 8 24.29 -27.95 -41.65
N LEU A 9 24.71 -28.30 -40.44
CA LEU A 9 23.87 -29.00 -39.47
C LEU A 9 22.97 -27.98 -38.79
N ASP A 10 21.71 -27.89 -39.21
CA ASP A 10 20.68 -27.21 -38.44
C ASP A 10 20.33 -28.06 -37.20
N PRO A 11 20.18 -27.46 -36.00
CA PRO A 11 19.62 -28.16 -34.85
C PRO A 11 18.12 -28.40 -35.07
N PRO A 12 17.54 -29.47 -34.48
CA PRO A 12 16.14 -29.81 -34.70
C PRO A 12 15.20 -28.72 -34.18
N ALA A 13 14.16 -28.42 -34.96
CA ALA A 13 13.05 -27.61 -34.51
C ALA A 13 12.16 -28.43 -33.57
N ASP A 14 12.35 -28.26 -32.25
CA ASP A 14 11.36 -28.69 -31.26
C ASP A 14 10.13 -27.78 -31.37
N GLU A 15 9.14 -28.20 -32.16
CA GLU A 15 7.78 -27.67 -32.11
C GLU A 15 7.12 -28.08 -30.79
N ALA A 16 7.45 -27.34 -29.72
CA ALA A 16 6.72 -27.42 -28.46
C ALA A 16 5.38 -26.70 -28.62
N GLU A 17 4.29 -27.45 -28.60
CA GLU A 17 2.92 -26.91 -28.57
C GLU A 17 2.77 -25.96 -27.36
N ASP A 18 2.40 -24.71 -27.65
CA ASP A 18 2.37 -23.59 -26.69
C ASP A 18 1.09 -23.65 -25.82
N GLU A 19 0.91 -24.74 -25.05
CA GLU A 19 -0.11 -24.81 -24.01
C GLU A 19 0.23 -23.81 -22.89
N SER A 20 -0.69 -22.87 -22.62
CA SER A 20 -0.54 -21.88 -21.56
C SER A 20 -0.67 -22.53 -20.18
N ILE A 21 0.44 -23.05 -19.66
CA ILE A 21 0.49 -23.72 -18.34
C ILE A 21 0.09 -22.73 -17.23
N VAL A 22 -1.15 -22.86 -16.77
CA VAL A 22 -1.68 -22.22 -15.55
C VAL A 22 -1.21 -23.02 -14.34
N GLY A 23 -0.51 -22.36 -13.41
CA GLY A 23 -0.14 -22.91 -12.10
C GLY A 23 0.08 -21.75 -11.11
N PRO A 24 -0.13 -21.93 -9.80
CA PRO A 24 0.58 -22.95 -9.05
C PRO A 24 -0.34 -23.85 -8.19
N GLY A 25 -1.24 -24.59 -8.83
CA GLY A 25 -1.86 -25.79 -8.26
C GLY A 25 -0.96 -27.04 -8.39
N PRO A 26 -1.34 -28.18 -7.79
CA PRO A 26 -0.59 -29.43 -7.96
C PRO A 26 -0.66 -29.92 -9.42
N ALA A 27 0.46 -29.76 -10.15
CA ALA A 27 0.56 -30.12 -11.55
C ALA A 27 0.56 -31.66 -11.78
N PRO A 28 0.05 -32.15 -12.92
CA PRO A 28 0.24 -33.53 -13.35
C PRO A 28 1.73 -33.87 -13.53
N ARG A 29 2.06 -35.18 -13.52
CA ARG A 29 3.45 -35.68 -13.46
C ARG A 29 4.25 -35.40 -14.74
N VAL A 30 4.88 -34.24 -14.84
CA VAL A 30 5.89 -33.92 -15.87
C VAL A 30 7.24 -34.58 -15.54
N ARG A 31 7.99 -34.99 -16.57
CA ARG A 31 9.33 -35.60 -16.43
C ARG A 31 10.28 -34.67 -15.64
N PRO A 32 11.10 -35.20 -14.71
CA PRO A 32 11.95 -34.37 -13.87
C PRO A 32 13.06 -33.70 -14.70
N LYS A 33 13.00 -32.37 -14.84
CA LYS A 33 14.17 -31.56 -15.21
C LYS A 33 15.24 -31.73 -14.12
N ARG A 34 16.51 -31.80 -14.52
CA ARG A 34 17.61 -31.97 -13.58
C ARG A 34 17.61 -30.78 -12.60
N PRO A 35 17.64 -31.00 -11.27
CA PRO A 35 17.67 -29.90 -10.32
C PRO A 35 18.91 -29.04 -10.54
N LEU A 36 18.79 -27.74 -10.24
CA LEU A 36 19.93 -26.83 -10.32
C LEU A 36 21.01 -27.33 -9.35
N LYS A 37 22.22 -27.53 -9.86
CA LYS A 37 23.37 -27.80 -8.99
C LYS A 37 23.48 -26.63 -8.01
N PHE A 38 23.53 -26.95 -6.71
CA PHE A 38 23.53 -25.99 -5.60
C PHE A 38 22.19 -25.30 -5.28
N GLU A 39 21.03 -25.80 -5.71
CA GLU A 39 19.71 -25.26 -5.30
C GLU A 39 19.56 -25.16 -3.77
N GLN A 40 19.96 -26.20 -3.02
CA GLN A 40 19.93 -26.18 -1.55
C GLN A 40 20.85 -25.09 -0.97
N ALA A 41 22.11 -25.03 -1.41
CA ALA A 41 23.06 -24.01 -0.95
C ALA A 41 22.66 -22.58 -1.37
N PHE A 42 21.93 -22.42 -2.47
CA PHE A 42 21.28 -21.16 -2.83
C PHE A 42 20.15 -20.85 -1.82
N LEU A 43 19.23 -21.79 -1.57
CA LEU A 43 18.15 -21.70 -0.57
C LEU A 43 18.66 -21.41 0.86
N ASP A 44 19.87 -21.87 1.21
CA ASP A 44 20.53 -21.66 2.50
C ASP A 44 21.36 -20.35 2.57
N THR A 45 21.75 -19.80 1.42
CA THR A 45 22.39 -18.47 1.31
C THR A 45 21.37 -17.34 1.11
N LEU A 46 20.11 -17.66 0.78
CA LEU A 46 18.96 -16.76 0.85
C LEU A 46 18.80 -16.15 2.24
N PRO A 47 18.61 -14.83 2.28
CA PRO A 47 17.39 -14.25 2.80
C PRO A 47 16.63 -13.59 1.66
N SER A 48 16.10 -14.44 0.78
CA SER A 48 15.70 -14.07 -0.60
C SER A 48 16.82 -13.31 -1.33
N ALA A 49 17.75 -14.06 -1.95
CA ALA A 49 18.95 -13.60 -2.66
C ALA A 49 18.72 -12.54 -3.75
N HIS A 50 19.81 -11.79 -4.04
CA HIS A 50 20.35 -11.37 -5.36
C HIS A 50 20.78 -9.85 -5.54
N ILE A 51 20.02 -8.92 -6.20
CA ILE A 51 20.05 -7.41 -6.13
C ILE A 51 18.99 -6.70 -7.04
N HIS A 52 18.28 -5.69 -6.51
CA HIS A 52 18.23 -4.33 -7.09
C HIS A 52 18.49 -3.28 -5.98
N VAL A 53 18.92 -2.07 -6.34
CA VAL A 53 19.87 -1.27 -5.54
C VAL A 53 19.24 -0.54 -4.33
N ASP A 54 20.11 -0.11 -3.41
CA ASP A 54 19.86 0.58 -2.15
C ASP A 54 18.63 1.50 -2.10
N PHE A 55 17.90 1.35 -1.00
CA PHE A 55 16.92 2.26 -0.39
C PHE A 55 16.49 3.48 -1.21
N PRO A 56 15.17 3.64 -1.39
CA PRO A 56 14.40 4.05 -0.20
C PRO A 56 13.06 3.32 0.01
N CYS A 57 12.65 3.19 1.29
CA CYS A 57 11.37 2.62 1.67
C CYS A 57 10.35 3.74 1.90
N PHE A 58 9.22 3.72 1.17
CA PHE A 58 8.25 4.81 1.19
C PHE A 58 6.97 4.50 1.94
N LEU A 59 6.68 5.37 2.91
CA LEU A 59 5.33 5.60 3.36
C LEU A 59 4.64 6.50 2.33
N HIS A 60 3.79 5.89 1.51
CA HIS A 60 2.87 6.63 0.66
C HIS A 60 1.81 7.30 1.56
N LEU A 61 1.61 8.60 1.36
CA LEU A 61 0.37 9.39 1.49
C LEU A 61 0.70 10.89 1.56
N THR A 62 1.73 11.30 2.30
CA THR A 62 1.92 12.70 2.75
C THR A 62 2.78 13.62 1.88
N GLY A 63 3.44 13.11 0.83
CA GLY A 63 4.39 13.90 0.03
C GLY A 63 5.82 13.92 0.56
N HIS A 64 6.10 13.14 1.62
CA HIS A 64 7.39 13.05 2.28
C HIS A 64 8.24 11.88 1.75
N LEU A 65 9.54 12.13 1.59
CA LEU A 65 10.54 11.18 1.12
C LEU A 65 11.55 10.92 2.25
N LYS A 66 11.69 9.65 2.66
CA LYS A 66 12.66 9.24 3.69
C LYS A 66 13.75 8.35 3.10
N PHE A 67 14.99 8.76 3.29
CA PHE A 67 16.17 7.94 3.06
C PHE A 67 16.51 7.15 4.33
N TRP A 68 16.74 5.86 4.13
CA TRP A 68 17.19 4.93 5.14
C TRP A 68 18.46 4.25 4.62
N LYS A 69 19.34 3.82 5.50
CA LYS A 69 20.60 3.17 5.17
C LYS A 69 20.57 1.73 5.69
N LYS A 70 20.88 0.75 4.85
CA LYS A 70 21.06 -0.63 5.31
C LYS A 70 22.30 -0.69 6.20
N LYS A 71 22.17 -1.34 7.35
CA LYS A 71 23.28 -1.75 8.19
C LYS A 71 23.41 -3.28 8.14
N PRO A 72 24.54 -3.87 8.60
CA PRO A 72 24.64 -5.33 8.75
C PRO A 72 23.57 -5.93 9.69
N VAL A 73 23.01 -5.11 10.60
CA VAL A 73 21.86 -5.42 11.46
C VAL A 73 20.85 -4.29 11.31
N GLY A 74 19.60 -4.58 10.95
CA GLY A 74 18.55 -3.56 10.82
C GLY A 74 18.84 -2.46 9.79
N ILE A 75 18.29 -1.27 10.05
CA ILE A 75 18.33 -0.08 9.20
C ILE A 75 18.56 1.18 10.06
N GLU A 76 19.15 2.21 9.47
CA GLU A 76 19.35 3.52 10.10
C GLU A 76 18.60 4.59 9.30
N PHE A 77 17.93 5.52 9.98
CA PHE A 77 17.36 6.70 9.32
C PHE A 77 18.50 7.63 8.87
N ALA A 78 18.51 8.01 7.59
CA ALA A 78 19.56 8.86 7.01
C ALA A 78 19.10 10.32 6.87
N LYS A 79 17.98 10.56 6.17
CA LYS A 79 17.47 11.92 5.94
C LYS A 79 15.99 11.90 5.56
N HIS A 80 15.31 13.03 5.78
CA HIS A 80 13.91 13.24 5.46
C HIS A 80 13.75 14.52 4.64
N PHE A 81 12.90 14.46 3.62
CA PHE A 81 12.50 15.59 2.81
C PHE A 81 10.97 15.67 2.76
N ARG A 82 10.41 16.86 2.98
CA ARG A 82 9.07 17.17 2.49
C ARG A 82 9.17 17.45 0.99
N SER A 83 9.20 16.38 0.19
CA SER A 83 9.43 16.47 -1.25
C SER A 83 8.32 17.26 -1.94
N HIS A 84 7.06 17.01 -1.64
CA HIS A 84 5.94 17.66 -2.30
C HIS A 84 4.93 18.23 -1.28
N LEU A 85 4.07 19.14 -1.76
CA LEU A 85 2.94 19.63 -0.94
C LEU A 85 1.79 18.61 -0.92
N GLY A 86 1.59 17.89 -2.01
CA GLY A 86 0.67 16.76 -2.14
C GLY A 86 1.39 15.39 -2.12
N PRO A 87 0.67 14.27 -2.29
CA PRO A 87 1.24 12.93 -2.26
C PRO A 87 2.36 12.73 -3.30
N ILE A 88 3.34 11.86 -3.00
CA ILE A 88 4.23 11.30 -4.01
C ILE A 88 3.46 10.24 -4.78
N GLU A 89 3.28 10.47 -6.07
CA GLU A 89 2.44 9.69 -6.99
C GLU A 89 3.26 8.66 -7.78
N GLY A 90 4.54 8.99 -8.01
CA GLY A 90 5.49 8.12 -8.67
C GLY A 90 6.90 8.35 -8.15
N LEU A 91 7.69 7.28 -8.14
CA LEU A 91 9.08 7.29 -7.74
C LEU A 91 9.86 6.29 -8.57
N ALA A 92 11.01 6.73 -9.08
CA ALA A 92 11.95 5.88 -9.81
C ALA A 92 13.37 6.06 -9.26
N VAL A 93 14.09 4.94 -9.13
CA VAL A 93 15.52 4.89 -8.77
C VAL A 93 16.30 4.52 -10.02
N SER A 94 17.46 5.12 -10.24
CA SER A 94 18.30 4.80 -11.40
C SER A 94 18.87 3.39 -11.31
N VAL A 95 19.23 2.81 -12.47
CA VAL A 95 19.73 1.43 -12.58
C VAL A 95 21.02 1.20 -11.77
N ASP A 96 21.82 2.26 -11.60
CA ASP A 96 23.04 2.29 -10.79
C ASP A 96 22.82 2.62 -9.31
N GLY A 97 21.59 3.01 -8.92
CA GLY A 97 21.23 3.41 -7.56
C GLY A 97 21.76 4.76 -7.10
N LEU A 98 22.37 5.55 -8.00
CA LEU A 98 22.97 6.84 -7.65
C LEU A 98 21.95 7.97 -7.52
N PHE A 99 20.84 7.88 -8.25
CA PHE A 99 19.80 8.90 -8.29
C PHE A 99 18.41 8.31 -8.02
N CYS A 100 17.55 9.11 -7.39
CA CYS A 100 16.12 8.83 -7.38
C CYS A 100 15.33 10.09 -7.71
N CYS A 101 14.09 9.93 -8.16
CA CYS A 101 13.21 11.06 -8.44
C CYS A 101 11.80 10.82 -7.90
N THR A 102 11.09 11.90 -7.58
CA THR A 102 9.68 11.90 -7.21
C THR A 102 8.87 12.77 -8.16
N ILE A 103 7.64 12.34 -8.42
CA ILE A 103 6.61 13.12 -9.09
C ILE A 103 5.37 13.26 -8.19
N SER A 104 4.64 14.37 -8.35
CA SER A 104 3.41 14.66 -7.62
C SER A 104 2.41 15.41 -8.50
N SER A 105 1.18 15.56 -8.00
CA SER A 105 0.13 16.38 -8.61
C SER A 105 0.46 17.88 -8.66
N ASP A 106 1.53 18.33 -7.97
CA ASP A 106 2.02 19.71 -7.96
C ASP A 106 2.80 20.14 -9.23
N GLN A 107 2.75 19.33 -10.30
CA GLN A 107 3.42 19.56 -11.59
C GLN A 107 4.95 19.68 -11.49
N SER A 108 5.56 19.13 -10.43
CA SER A 108 7.01 19.11 -10.27
C SER A 108 7.59 17.70 -10.27
N VAL A 109 8.83 17.61 -10.74
CA VAL A 109 9.71 16.44 -10.53
C VAL A 109 10.89 16.90 -9.70
N LYS A 110 11.22 16.15 -8.65
CA LYS A 110 12.39 16.42 -7.81
C LYS A 110 13.35 15.27 -7.92
N ILE A 111 14.61 15.59 -8.19
CA ILE A 111 15.70 14.65 -8.43
C ILE A 111 16.67 14.74 -7.26
N TYR A 112 17.05 13.59 -6.75
CA TYR A 112 17.87 13.45 -5.55
C TYR A 112 19.12 12.61 -5.85
N ASP A 113 20.24 13.05 -5.29
CA ASP A 113 21.45 12.26 -5.12
C ASP A 113 21.24 11.30 -3.93
N VAL A 114 21.27 10.00 -4.20
CA VAL A 114 21.06 8.95 -3.19
C VAL A 114 22.29 8.76 -2.30
N VAL A 115 23.49 9.06 -2.80
CA VAL A 115 24.76 8.89 -2.08
C VAL A 115 24.99 10.01 -1.08
N ASN A 116 24.72 11.25 -1.50
CA ASN A 116 24.84 12.46 -0.68
C ASN A 116 23.55 12.78 0.10
N TYR A 117 22.47 12.03 -0.15
CA TYR A 117 21.12 12.28 0.36
C TYR A 117 20.69 13.73 0.09
N ASP A 118 20.79 14.26 -1.13
CA ASP A 118 20.47 15.68 -1.38
C ASP A 118 19.60 15.93 -2.61
N MET A 119 18.80 17.00 -2.57
CA MET A 119 17.95 17.37 -3.71
C MET A 119 18.78 18.17 -4.73
N MET A 120 19.08 17.56 -5.87
CA MET A 120 19.91 18.17 -6.91
C MET A 120 19.14 19.17 -7.78
N VAL A 121 17.99 18.74 -8.31
CA VAL A 121 17.26 19.46 -9.36
C VAL A 121 15.76 19.37 -9.12
N MET A 122 15.05 20.46 -9.38
CA MET A 122 13.60 20.51 -9.46
C MET A 122 13.19 20.93 -10.86
N LEU A 123 12.54 20.04 -11.59
CA LEU A 123 11.91 20.35 -12.87
C LEU A 123 10.47 20.79 -12.61
N ARG A 124 10.04 21.86 -13.27
CA ARG A 124 8.63 22.28 -13.32
C ARG A 124 8.06 21.93 -14.67
N LEU A 125 7.01 21.12 -14.67
CA LEU A 125 6.35 20.63 -15.88
C LEU A 125 5.16 21.54 -16.22
N PRO A 126 4.81 21.69 -17.51
CA PRO A 126 3.58 22.37 -17.92
C PRO A 126 2.33 21.48 -17.78
N PHE A 127 2.48 20.25 -17.28
CA PHE A 127 1.44 19.23 -17.16
C PHE A 127 1.54 18.48 -15.82
N VAL A 128 0.47 17.77 -15.44
CA VAL A 128 0.48 16.87 -14.28
C VAL A 128 1.14 15.53 -14.68
N PRO A 129 2.23 15.10 -14.03
CA PRO A 129 2.90 13.85 -14.37
C PRO A 129 2.06 12.62 -13.97
N GLY A 130 2.13 11.58 -14.81
CA GLY A 130 1.47 10.28 -14.64
C GLY A 130 2.42 9.22 -14.12
N ALA A 131 3.42 8.84 -14.93
CA ALA A 131 4.49 7.91 -14.57
C ALA A 131 5.87 8.50 -14.90
N VAL A 132 6.90 7.99 -14.24
CA VAL A 132 8.30 8.42 -14.36
C VAL A 132 9.23 7.21 -14.37
N GLU A 133 10.29 7.24 -15.18
CA GLU A 133 11.33 6.21 -15.21
C GLU A 133 12.68 6.75 -15.70
N TRP A 134 13.77 6.19 -15.18
CA TRP A 134 15.14 6.51 -15.63
C TRP A 134 15.50 5.74 -16.89
N VAL A 135 15.86 6.44 -17.96
CA VAL A 135 15.98 5.89 -19.32
C VAL A 135 17.37 6.09 -19.93
N TYR A 136 18.40 5.69 -19.18
CA TYR A 136 19.80 5.80 -19.59
C TYR A 136 20.63 4.60 -19.11
N LYS A 137 21.66 4.24 -19.89
CA LYS A 137 22.57 3.13 -19.54
C LYS A 137 23.48 3.52 -18.37
N GLN A 138 23.81 2.54 -17.54
CA GLN A 138 24.80 2.70 -16.47
C GLN A 138 26.11 3.27 -17.03
N GLY A 139 26.63 4.33 -16.42
CA GLY A 139 27.84 5.03 -16.85
C GLY A 139 27.67 5.98 -18.04
N ALA A 140 26.45 6.22 -18.54
CA ALA A 140 26.22 7.26 -19.53
C ALA A 140 26.41 8.67 -18.91
N VAL A 141 27.07 9.56 -19.65
CA VAL A 141 27.37 10.94 -19.21
C VAL A 141 26.10 11.77 -18.95
N LYS A 142 25.01 11.47 -19.66
CA LYS A 142 23.72 12.14 -19.52
C LYS A 142 22.69 11.20 -18.89
N ALA A 143 22.33 11.46 -17.65
CA ALA A 143 21.16 10.84 -17.03
C ALA A 143 19.89 11.41 -17.67
N LYS A 144 19.07 10.53 -18.27
CA LYS A 144 17.81 10.88 -18.93
C LYS A 144 16.62 10.37 -18.11
N LEU A 145 15.58 11.17 -18.05
CA LEU A 145 14.35 10.83 -17.33
C LEU A 145 13.15 10.89 -18.28
N ALA A 146 12.40 9.80 -18.39
CA ALA A 146 11.13 9.77 -19.11
C ALA A 146 9.99 10.06 -18.15
N ILE A 147 9.07 10.94 -18.57
CA ILE A 147 7.89 11.34 -17.80
C ILE A 147 6.69 11.31 -18.75
N SER A 148 5.60 10.66 -18.35
CA SER A 148 4.32 10.75 -19.07
C SER A 148 3.41 11.80 -18.48
N GLU A 149 2.51 12.34 -19.30
CA GLU A 149 1.38 13.12 -18.78
C GLU A 149 0.34 12.19 -18.12
N ARG A 150 -0.43 12.69 -17.14
CA ARG A 150 -1.47 11.92 -16.44
C ARG A 150 -2.77 11.76 -17.26
N HIS A 151 -3.15 12.79 -18.01
CA HIS A 151 -4.45 12.88 -18.70
C HIS A 151 -4.33 12.83 -20.23
N SER A 152 -3.15 12.46 -20.73
CA SER A 152 -2.76 12.52 -22.14
C SER A 152 -1.84 11.33 -22.45
N ASN A 153 -1.64 11.05 -23.73
CA ASN A 153 -0.85 9.94 -24.25
C ASN A 153 0.62 10.29 -24.56
N PHE A 154 1.03 11.53 -24.27
CA PHE A 154 2.39 12.02 -24.46
C PHE A 154 3.38 11.47 -23.42
N VAL A 155 4.59 11.21 -23.90
CA VAL A 155 5.80 10.93 -23.10
C VAL A 155 6.89 11.91 -23.51
N HIS A 156 7.57 12.45 -22.51
CA HIS A 156 8.61 13.46 -22.62
C HIS A 156 9.90 12.94 -22.00
N VAL A 157 11.04 13.16 -22.66
CA VAL A 157 12.37 12.77 -22.13
C VAL A 157 13.17 14.03 -21.80
N TYR A 158 13.61 14.13 -20.55
CA TYR A 158 14.37 15.27 -20.01
C TYR A 158 15.83 14.89 -19.72
N ASP A 159 16.73 15.87 -19.75
CA ASP A 159 18.11 15.74 -19.25
C ASP A 159 18.12 16.13 -17.76
N ALA A 160 18.38 15.16 -16.87
CA ALA A 160 18.28 15.36 -15.43
C ALA A 160 19.31 16.36 -14.87
N HIS A 161 20.40 16.62 -15.60
CA HIS A 161 21.47 17.53 -15.16
C HIS A 161 21.41 18.91 -15.81
N ALA A 162 20.65 19.09 -16.89
CA ALA A 162 20.63 20.36 -17.64
C ALA A 162 19.93 21.51 -16.89
N GLY A 163 19.11 21.21 -15.86
CA GLY A 163 18.29 22.20 -15.17
C GLY A 163 17.23 22.87 -16.04
N SER A 164 17.03 22.39 -17.27
CA SER A 164 16.03 22.90 -18.20
C SER A 164 14.67 22.26 -17.94
N ASN A 165 13.62 23.08 -17.96
CA ASN A 165 12.22 22.61 -17.94
C ASN A 165 11.72 22.20 -19.33
N GLU A 166 12.55 22.26 -20.37
CA GLU A 166 12.21 21.83 -21.73
C GLU A 166 12.64 20.37 -21.96
N PRO A 167 11.77 19.53 -22.55
CA PRO A 167 12.12 18.15 -22.88
C PRO A 167 13.05 18.09 -24.10
N ILE A 168 13.99 17.14 -24.09
CA ILE A 168 14.87 16.81 -25.23
C ILE A 168 14.02 16.38 -26.43
N VAL A 169 12.98 15.59 -26.17
CA VAL A 169 12.08 15.02 -27.17
C VAL A 169 10.75 14.65 -26.51
N SER A 170 9.65 14.83 -27.23
CA SER A 170 8.28 14.56 -26.78
C SER A 170 7.52 13.82 -27.89
N ARG A 171 6.72 12.81 -27.54
CA ARG A 171 5.91 12.07 -28.52
C ARG A 171 4.71 11.38 -27.88
N GLU A 172 3.64 11.26 -28.64
CA GLU A 172 2.58 10.28 -28.39
C GLU A 172 3.14 8.86 -28.56
N ILE A 173 3.01 8.04 -27.51
CA ILE A 173 3.34 6.61 -27.54
C ILE A 173 2.05 5.83 -27.73
N HIS A 174 1.19 5.84 -26.71
CA HIS A 174 -0.06 5.10 -26.68
C HIS A 174 -1.23 5.88 -27.34
N MET A 175 -2.41 5.26 -27.44
CA MET A 175 -3.67 5.97 -27.73
C MET A 175 -4.51 6.24 -26.46
N GLY A 176 -4.09 5.72 -25.31
CA GLY A 176 -4.63 6.05 -23.99
C GLY A 176 -3.55 6.68 -23.11
N HIS A 177 -3.92 7.25 -21.97
CA HIS A 177 -2.92 7.76 -21.03
C HIS A 177 -2.07 6.62 -20.45
N LEU A 178 -0.78 6.89 -20.27
CA LEU A 178 0.20 5.91 -19.82
C LEU A 178 0.09 5.71 -18.31
N LYS A 179 0.00 4.45 -17.86
CA LYS A 179 -0.17 4.08 -16.45
C LYS A 179 1.13 3.63 -15.79
N VAL A 180 1.97 2.87 -16.51
CA VAL A 180 3.29 2.43 -16.03
C VAL A 180 4.30 2.34 -17.18
N MET A 181 5.59 2.51 -16.87
CA MET A 181 6.70 2.23 -17.76
C MET A 181 7.89 1.65 -16.97
N LYS A 182 8.76 0.89 -17.63
CA LYS A 182 9.98 0.31 -17.05
C LYS A 182 11.08 0.21 -18.12
N TYR A 183 12.30 0.64 -17.78
CA TYR A 183 13.44 0.63 -18.68
C TYR A 183 14.23 -0.68 -18.59
N ASN A 184 14.51 -1.28 -19.76
CA ASN A 184 15.45 -2.38 -19.89
C ASN A 184 16.82 -1.84 -20.33
N HIS A 185 17.73 -1.71 -19.36
CA HIS A 185 19.08 -1.19 -19.57
C HIS A 185 19.97 -2.05 -20.47
N MET A 186 19.72 -3.37 -20.54
CA MET A 186 20.47 -4.30 -21.39
C MET A 186 20.14 -4.09 -22.87
N TYR A 187 18.85 -3.84 -23.17
CA TYR A 187 18.33 -3.67 -24.53
C TYR A 187 18.07 -2.21 -24.93
N ASP A 188 18.39 -1.24 -24.06
CA ASP A 188 18.18 0.20 -24.27
C ASP A 188 16.75 0.56 -24.73
N THR A 189 15.77 -0.07 -24.10
CA THR A 189 14.38 -0.06 -24.56
C THR A 189 13.46 0.05 -23.36
N VAL A 190 12.43 0.89 -23.45
CA VAL A 190 11.38 1.00 -22.43
C VAL A 190 10.18 0.17 -22.86
N ILE A 191 9.60 -0.58 -21.92
CA ILE A 191 8.24 -1.12 -22.04
C ILE A 191 7.31 -0.20 -21.27
N SER A 192 6.17 0.17 -21.85
CA SER A 192 5.11 0.88 -21.14
C SER A 192 3.71 0.34 -21.44
N ALA A 193 2.76 0.66 -20.55
CA ALA A 193 1.38 0.22 -20.65
C ALA A 193 0.40 1.39 -20.46
N ASP A 194 -0.66 1.43 -21.29
CA ASP A 194 -1.76 2.39 -21.12
C ASP A 194 -2.85 1.89 -20.16
N ALA A 195 -3.78 2.80 -19.84
CA ALA A 195 -4.98 2.50 -19.07
C ALA A 195 -5.97 1.52 -19.73
N ARG A 196 -5.73 1.08 -20.98
CA ARG A 196 -6.52 0.06 -21.68
C ARG A 196 -5.82 -1.31 -21.71
N GLY A 197 -4.65 -1.42 -21.08
CA GLY A 197 -3.88 -2.67 -21.02
C GLY A 197 -3.10 -2.98 -22.29
N VAL A 198 -2.85 -1.99 -23.16
CA VAL A 198 -1.99 -2.16 -24.35
C VAL A 198 -0.53 -1.96 -23.95
N LEU A 199 0.32 -2.92 -24.33
CA LEU A 199 1.77 -2.85 -24.12
C LEU A 199 2.49 -2.30 -25.36
N GLU A 200 3.51 -1.47 -25.12
CA GLU A 200 4.36 -0.87 -26.17
C GLU A 200 5.84 -0.85 -25.79
N TYR A 201 6.68 -0.87 -26.83
CA TYR A 201 8.14 -0.86 -26.76
C TYR A 201 8.65 0.36 -27.51
N TRP A 202 9.55 1.13 -26.92
CA TRP A 202 10.13 2.32 -27.55
C TRP A 202 11.55 2.60 -27.06
N SER A 203 12.37 3.21 -27.93
CA SER A 203 13.72 3.66 -27.58
C SER A 203 13.70 4.99 -26.81
N PRO A 204 14.46 5.14 -25.72
CA PRO A 204 14.64 6.41 -24.99
C PRO A 204 15.11 7.60 -25.81
N THR A 205 15.73 7.37 -26.98
CA THR A 205 16.35 8.43 -27.78
C THR A 205 15.43 8.94 -28.89
N THR A 206 14.55 8.10 -29.44
CA THR A 206 13.69 8.45 -30.57
C THR A 206 12.19 8.42 -30.25
N LEU A 207 11.80 7.81 -29.11
CA LEU A 207 10.42 7.46 -28.78
C LEU A 207 9.72 6.63 -29.89
N GLN A 208 10.49 5.83 -30.61
CA GLN A 208 9.99 4.94 -31.68
C GLN A 208 10.26 3.48 -31.34
N PHE A 209 9.51 2.59 -31.99
CA PHE A 209 9.66 1.15 -31.85
C PHE A 209 11.09 0.70 -32.21
N PRO A 210 11.79 -0.07 -31.35
CA PRO A 210 13.21 -0.36 -31.51
C PRO A 210 13.42 -1.65 -32.31
N GLU A 211 13.25 -1.57 -33.63
CA GLU A 211 13.34 -2.73 -34.56
C GLU A 211 14.66 -3.51 -34.46
N ASP A 212 15.75 -2.88 -34.01
CA ASP A 212 17.08 -3.50 -33.84
C ASP A 212 17.29 -4.18 -32.47
N ARG A 213 16.35 -4.02 -31.52
CA ARG A 213 16.44 -4.56 -30.15
C ARG A 213 15.51 -5.73 -29.88
N VAL A 214 14.46 -5.89 -30.66
CA VAL A 214 13.45 -6.95 -30.52
C VAL A 214 13.40 -7.85 -31.76
N ASN A 215 12.82 -9.04 -31.59
CA ASN A 215 12.75 -10.12 -32.60
C ASN A 215 11.35 -10.24 -33.23
N PHE A 216 10.52 -9.20 -33.12
CA PHE A 216 9.18 -9.14 -33.71
C PHE A 216 8.97 -7.79 -34.39
N ARG A 217 8.12 -7.76 -35.43
CA ARG A 217 7.75 -6.52 -36.14
C ARG A 217 6.29 -6.16 -35.94
N LEU A 218 5.40 -7.16 -35.91
CA LEU A 218 3.97 -6.96 -35.68
C LEU A 218 3.62 -7.39 -34.26
N LYS A 219 2.79 -6.58 -33.58
CA LYS A 219 2.27 -6.94 -32.25
C LYS A 219 1.39 -8.20 -32.28
N THR A 220 0.88 -8.61 -33.44
CA THR A 220 0.16 -9.88 -33.65
C THR A 220 1.01 -11.12 -33.39
N ASP A 221 2.33 -11.02 -33.54
CA ASP A 221 3.27 -12.14 -33.41
C ASP A 221 3.63 -12.40 -31.93
N THR A 222 2.98 -11.66 -31.02
CA THR A 222 3.31 -11.50 -29.60
C THR A 222 2.07 -11.64 -28.71
N ASN A 223 2.26 -11.74 -27.39
CA ASN A 223 1.17 -11.75 -26.41
C ASN A 223 0.89 -10.37 -25.80
N LEU A 224 1.37 -9.30 -26.44
CA LEU A 224 1.31 -7.92 -25.91
C LEU A 224 -0.11 -7.33 -25.85
N PHE A 225 -1.07 -7.93 -26.57
CA PHE A 225 -2.49 -7.56 -26.49
C PHE A 225 -3.30 -8.38 -25.47
N ASP A 226 -2.75 -9.43 -24.86
CA ASP A 226 -3.55 -10.38 -24.09
C ASP A 226 -4.09 -9.79 -22.78
N ILE A 227 -3.45 -8.73 -22.27
CA ILE A 227 -3.93 -7.94 -21.12
C ILE A 227 -5.18 -7.14 -21.51
N ALA A 228 -5.13 -6.40 -22.62
CA ALA A 228 -6.28 -5.70 -23.18
C ALA A 228 -7.44 -6.67 -23.55
N LYS A 229 -7.14 -7.83 -24.15
CA LYS A 229 -8.14 -8.90 -24.41
C LYS A 229 -8.78 -9.41 -23.11
N SER A 230 -7.99 -9.52 -22.03
CA SER A 230 -8.47 -9.89 -20.69
C SER A 230 -9.29 -8.79 -20.00
N LYS A 231 -9.51 -7.64 -20.66
CA LYS A 231 -10.21 -6.45 -20.11
C LYS A 231 -9.64 -5.96 -18.78
N THR A 232 -8.32 -6.12 -18.58
CA THR A 232 -7.61 -5.69 -17.38
C THR A 232 -6.53 -4.67 -17.73
N THR A 233 -5.89 -4.10 -16.71
CA THR A 233 -4.79 -3.13 -16.89
C THR A 233 -3.50 -3.64 -16.29
N VAL A 234 -2.41 -2.92 -16.49
CA VAL A 234 -1.12 -3.22 -15.85
C VAL A 234 -1.02 -2.46 -14.53
N SER A 235 -0.57 -3.14 -13.49
CA SER A 235 -0.33 -2.59 -12.14
C SER A 235 1.15 -2.34 -11.86
N SER A 236 2.04 -3.21 -12.35
CA SER A 236 3.48 -2.98 -12.38
C SER A 236 4.15 -3.78 -13.50
N ILE A 237 5.30 -3.30 -13.94
CA ILE A 237 6.22 -3.99 -14.86
C ILE A 237 7.57 -4.05 -14.14
N GLU A 238 8.18 -5.23 -14.06
CA GLU A 238 9.56 -5.39 -13.58
C GLU A 238 10.36 -6.18 -14.62
N VAL A 239 11.58 -5.74 -14.91
CA VAL A 239 12.49 -6.39 -15.87
C VAL A 239 13.53 -7.18 -15.08
N SER A 240 13.91 -8.36 -15.57
CA SER A 240 14.96 -9.18 -14.94
C SER A 240 16.33 -8.51 -15.01
N SER A 241 17.25 -8.86 -14.12
CA SER A 241 18.60 -8.25 -14.09
C SER A 241 19.41 -8.51 -15.36
N ASP A 242 19.15 -9.62 -16.04
CA ASP A 242 19.72 -9.97 -17.37
C ASP A 242 19.00 -9.30 -18.56
N GLY A 243 17.84 -8.68 -18.33
CA GLY A 243 17.01 -8.06 -19.36
C GLY A 243 16.31 -9.02 -20.33
N GLU A 244 16.44 -10.35 -20.17
CA GLU A 244 15.85 -11.34 -21.09
C GLU A 244 14.34 -11.53 -20.92
N GLN A 245 13.81 -11.19 -19.75
CA GLN A 245 12.42 -11.39 -19.39
C GLN A 245 11.85 -10.23 -18.58
N PHE A 246 10.53 -10.14 -18.52
CA PHE A 246 9.85 -9.19 -17.65
C PHE A 246 8.58 -9.81 -17.06
N ALA A 247 8.24 -9.35 -15.86
CA ALA A 247 7.05 -9.71 -15.14
C ALA A 247 6.04 -8.56 -15.17
N ILE A 248 4.77 -8.90 -15.36
CA ILE A 248 3.64 -7.98 -15.21
C ILE A 248 2.76 -8.47 -14.09
N THR A 249 2.40 -7.57 -13.17
CA THR A 249 1.24 -7.76 -12.28
C THR A 249 0.05 -6.94 -12.79
N SER A 250 -1.15 -7.48 -12.62
CA SER A 250 -2.40 -6.88 -13.05
C SER A 250 -3.47 -6.97 -11.94
N PRO A 251 -4.50 -6.11 -11.93
CA PRO A 251 -5.58 -6.15 -10.95
C PRO A 251 -6.41 -7.44 -10.96
N ASP A 252 -6.33 -8.22 -12.05
CA ASP A 252 -6.97 -9.54 -12.17
C ASP A 252 -6.25 -10.66 -11.38
N ARG A 253 -5.36 -10.29 -10.45
CA ARG A 253 -4.62 -11.20 -9.56
C ARG A 253 -3.71 -12.19 -10.32
N ARG A 254 -3.32 -11.86 -11.54
CA ARG A 254 -2.43 -12.70 -12.38
C ARG A 254 -1.06 -12.05 -12.55
N ILE A 255 -0.03 -12.88 -12.46
CA ILE A 255 1.36 -12.50 -12.73
C ILE A 255 1.77 -13.14 -14.04
N ARG A 256 2.08 -12.33 -15.05
CA ARG A 256 2.38 -12.79 -16.42
C ARG A 256 3.87 -12.60 -16.70
N LEU A 257 4.56 -13.64 -17.19
CA LEU A 257 5.97 -13.59 -17.55
C LEU A 257 6.15 -13.63 -19.06
N TYR A 258 6.95 -12.70 -19.56
CA TYR A 258 7.20 -12.50 -20.98
C TYR A 258 8.70 -12.58 -21.28
N ARG A 259 9.05 -13.11 -22.46
CA ARG A 259 10.41 -13.05 -23.00
C ARG A 259 10.59 -11.72 -23.73
N PHE A 260 11.46 -10.84 -23.21
CA PHE A 260 11.58 -9.44 -23.61
C PHE A 260 11.71 -9.27 -25.12
N ARG A 261 12.71 -9.91 -25.75
CA ARG A 261 12.96 -9.76 -27.19
C ARG A 261 11.83 -10.27 -28.07
N SER A 262 11.02 -11.24 -27.63
CA SER A 262 9.98 -11.86 -28.47
C SER A 262 8.58 -11.29 -28.23
N GLY A 263 8.36 -10.56 -27.13
CA GLY A 263 7.03 -10.14 -26.71
C GLY A 263 6.06 -11.28 -26.35
N LYS A 264 6.50 -12.54 -26.40
CA LYS A 264 5.68 -13.71 -26.08
C LYS A 264 5.61 -13.98 -24.58
N MET A 265 4.42 -14.28 -24.10
CA MET A 265 4.16 -14.73 -22.73
C MET A 265 4.51 -16.22 -22.65
N TRP A 266 5.37 -16.60 -21.71
CA TRP A 266 5.82 -17.99 -21.56
C TRP A 266 5.39 -18.62 -20.23
N ARG A 267 4.79 -17.83 -19.33
CA ARG A 267 4.15 -18.33 -18.10
C ARG A 267 3.11 -17.36 -17.55
N MET A 268 2.09 -17.91 -16.89
CA MET A 268 1.13 -17.16 -16.08
C MET A 268 1.02 -17.83 -14.70
N TYR A 269 1.10 -17.04 -13.64
CA TYR A 269 0.67 -17.44 -12.29
C TYR A 269 -0.70 -16.84 -12.00
N ASP A 270 -1.65 -17.69 -11.64
CA ASP A 270 -2.99 -17.28 -11.23
C ASP A 270 -3.10 -17.29 -9.70
N GLU A 271 -3.34 -16.13 -9.12
CA GLU A 271 -3.53 -15.91 -7.67
C GLU A 271 -4.94 -15.37 -7.38
N SER A 272 -5.91 -15.76 -8.21
CA SER A 272 -7.33 -15.51 -7.98
C SER A 272 -7.81 -16.09 -6.64
N LEU A 273 -8.93 -15.55 -6.14
CA LEU A 273 -9.55 -16.03 -4.90
C LEU A 273 -10.02 -17.49 -5.00
N GLU A 274 -10.37 -17.94 -6.21
CA GLU A 274 -10.73 -19.32 -6.53
C GLU A 274 -9.54 -20.26 -6.32
N VAL A 275 -8.39 -19.96 -6.95
CA VAL A 275 -7.15 -20.71 -6.74
C VAL A 275 -6.72 -20.69 -5.27
N ALA A 276 -6.87 -19.55 -4.57
CA ALA A 276 -6.56 -19.46 -3.15
C ALA A 276 -7.43 -20.39 -2.29
N GLN A 277 -8.73 -20.55 -2.61
CA GLN A 277 -9.64 -21.48 -1.94
C GLN A 277 -9.29 -22.94 -2.24
N ASP A 278 -8.99 -23.29 -3.50
CA ASP A 278 -8.60 -24.65 -3.87
C ASP A 278 -7.26 -25.06 -3.25
N LEU A 279 -6.33 -24.12 -3.08
CA LEU A 279 -5.10 -24.34 -2.32
C LEU A 279 -5.36 -24.62 -0.83
N GLN A 280 -6.43 -24.07 -0.21
CA GLN A 280 -6.82 -24.45 1.16
C GLN A 280 -7.43 -25.86 1.23
N ARG A 281 -8.19 -26.25 0.20
CA ARG A 281 -8.74 -27.62 0.06
C ARG A 281 -7.63 -28.65 -0.15
N SER A 282 -6.52 -28.27 -0.77
CA SER A 282 -5.36 -29.16 -0.96
C SER A 282 -4.71 -29.58 0.36
N ASP A 283 -4.16 -30.80 0.41
CA ASP A 283 -3.42 -31.32 1.56
C ASP A 283 -1.94 -30.90 1.61
N VAL A 284 -1.55 -29.84 0.88
CA VAL A 284 -0.17 -29.34 0.87
C VAL A 284 0.03 -28.36 2.04
N PRO A 285 0.81 -28.71 3.10
CA PRO A 285 0.90 -27.90 4.32
C PRO A 285 1.46 -26.48 4.10
N LEU A 286 2.25 -26.29 3.04
CA LEU A 286 2.81 -25.00 2.64
C LEU A 286 1.71 -23.94 2.44
N TYR A 287 0.58 -24.31 1.83
CA TYR A 287 -0.50 -23.37 1.49
C TYR A 287 -1.61 -23.27 2.54
N ARG A 288 -1.83 -24.32 3.33
CA ARG A 288 -2.90 -24.38 4.35
C ARG A 288 -2.70 -23.32 5.45
N LEU A 289 -3.77 -22.60 5.77
CA LEU A 289 -3.91 -21.65 6.88
C LEU A 289 -5.03 -22.12 7.82
N GLU A 290 -5.09 -21.58 9.03
CA GLU A 290 -6.26 -21.77 9.88
C GLU A 290 -7.48 -21.07 9.27
N ALA A 291 -8.67 -21.68 9.41
CA ALA A 291 -9.90 -21.18 8.79
C ALA A 291 -10.24 -19.74 9.21
N ILE A 292 -9.94 -19.37 10.47
CA ILE A 292 -10.15 -18.03 11.00
C ILE A 292 -9.23 -17.01 10.30
N ASP A 293 -7.94 -17.30 10.17
CA ASP A 293 -6.98 -16.40 9.54
C ASP A 293 -7.17 -16.31 8.02
N PHE A 294 -7.53 -17.41 7.36
CA PHE A 294 -7.93 -17.37 5.96
C PHE A 294 -9.17 -16.49 5.76
N GLY A 295 -10.18 -16.61 6.63
CA GLY A 295 -11.37 -15.74 6.63
C GLY A 295 -11.04 -14.26 6.81
N ARG A 296 -10.12 -13.91 7.72
CA ARG A 296 -9.63 -12.54 7.91
C ARG A 296 -8.91 -12.01 6.66
N ARG A 297 -7.98 -12.78 6.10
CA ARG A 297 -7.23 -12.39 4.88
C ARG A 297 -8.16 -12.23 3.66
N MET A 298 -9.18 -13.08 3.51
CA MET A 298 -10.24 -12.93 2.51
C MET A 298 -11.08 -11.66 2.69
N ALA A 299 -11.31 -11.20 3.93
CA ALA A 299 -12.00 -9.94 4.19
C ALA A 299 -11.15 -8.72 3.79
N VAL A 300 -9.85 -8.74 4.10
CA VAL A 300 -8.91 -7.67 3.69
C VAL A 300 -8.77 -7.57 2.17
N GLU A 301 -8.79 -8.70 1.45
CA GLU A 301 -8.81 -8.70 -0.03
C GLU A 301 -10.04 -7.98 -0.60
N ARG A 302 -11.24 -8.23 -0.03
CA ARG A 302 -12.48 -7.53 -0.42
C ARG A 302 -12.47 -6.05 -0.03
N GLU A 303 -11.73 -5.67 1.01
CA GLU A 303 -11.55 -4.29 1.42
C GLU A 303 -10.63 -3.53 0.45
N ILE A 304 -9.54 -4.17 -0.01
CA ILE A 304 -8.63 -3.64 -1.04
C ILE A 304 -9.38 -3.41 -2.36
N GLU A 305 -10.22 -4.36 -2.80
CA GLU A 305 -11.03 -4.23 -4.02
C GLU A 305 -12.02 -3.05 -3.97
N LYS A 306 -12.53 -2.70 -2.78
CA LYS A 306 -13.45 -1.57 -2.57
C LYS A 306 -12.75 -0.24 -2.36
N THR A 307 -11.44 -0.25 -2.10
CA THR A 307 -10.68 0.97 -1.78
C THR A 307 -10.13 1.57 -3.07
N GLU A 308 -10.75 2.66 -3.52
CA GLU A 308 -10.22 3.43 -4.65
C GLU A 308 -8.79 3.91 -4.36
N GLY A 309 -7.92 3.84 -5.37
CA GLY A 309 -6.50 4.19 -5.22
C GLY A 309 -5.65 3.21 -4.40
N ALA A 310 -6.18 2.05 -3.98
CA ALA A 310 -5.40 1.07 -3.20
C ALA A 310 -4.08 0.67 -3.90
N PRO A 311 -2.93 0.70 -3.20
CA PRO A 311 -1.63 0.37 -3.79
C PRO A 311 -1.62 -1.04 -4.40
N GLN A 312 -1.36 -1.11 -5.70
CA GLN A 312 -1.36 -2.39 -6.41
C GLN A 312 -0.09 -3.19 -6.13
N ALA A 313 -0.21 -4.51 -5.94
CA ALA A 313 0.92 -5.38 -5.67
C ALA A 313 1.90 -5.48 -6.86
N ASN A 314 3.20 -5.60 -6.57
CA ASN A 314 4.24 -5.82 -7.58
C ASN A 314 4.88 -7.21 -7.45
N ALA A 315 5.62 -7.58 -8.49
CA ALA A 315 6.49 -8.75 -8.53
C ALA A 315 7.93 -8.29 -8.82
N ILE A 316 8.91 -9.00 -8.27
CA ILE A 316 10.35 -8.69 -8.45
C ILE A 316 11.15 -9.96 -8.70
N PHE A 317 12.20 -9.84 -9.50
CA PHE A 317 13.20 -10.90 -9.71
C PHE A 317 14.34 -10.79 -8.70
N ASP A 318 15.06 -11.88 -8.50
CA ASP A 318 16.39 -11.85 -7.90
C ASP A 318 17.50 -11.54 -8.94
N GLU A 319 18.73 -11.18 -8.52
CA GLU A 319 19.88 -10.95 -9.45
C GLU A 319 20.22 -12.20 -10.27
N SER A 320 19.91 -13.43 -9.81
CA SER A 320 20.14 -14.63 -10.62
C SER A 320 19.07 -14.92 -11.67
N CYS A 321 17.96 -14.15 -11.68
CA CYS A 321 16.79 -14.33 -12.56
C CYS A 321 16.07 -15.68 -12.43
N ASN A 322 16.44 -16.52 -11.46
CA ASN A 322 15.86 -17.85 -11.26
C ASN A 322 14.62 -17.84 -10.37
N PHE A 323 14.41 -16.77 -9.59
CA PHE A 323 13.33 -16.66 -8.63
C PHE A 323 12.51 -15.40 -8.88
N LEU A 324 11.19 -15.56 -8.74
CA LEU A 324 10.24 -14.46 -8.77
C LEU A 324 9.54 -14.38 -7.41
N LEU A 325 9.53 -13.19 -6.84
CA LEU A 325 8.87 -12.87 -5.59
C LEU A 325 7.64 -12.01 -5.87
N TYR A 326 6.51 -12.31 -5.24
CA TYR A 326 5.30 -11.48 -5.35
C TYR A 326 4.37 -11.67 -4.14
N ALA A 327 3.62 -10.62 -3.78
CA ALA A 327 2.75 -10.62 -2.61
C ALA A 327 1.34 -11.14 -2.91
N THR A 328 0.92 -12.19 -2.21
CA THR A 328 -0.38 -12.88 -2.36
C THR A 328 -1.20 -12.83 -1.06
N LEU A 329 -2.45 -13.32 -1.09
CA LEU A 329 -3.28 -13.52 0.10
C LEU A 329 -2.55 -14.33 1.18
N LEU A 330 -1.79 -15.38 0.79
CA LEU A 330 -1.08 -16.27 1.72
C LEU A 330 0.19 -15.64 2.34
N GLY A 331 0.61 -14.47 1.85
CA GLY A 331 1.92 -13.88 2.11
C GLY A 331 2.74 -13.72 0.82
N ILE A 332 4.04 -13.47 0.95
CA ILE A 332 4.93 -13.25 -0.19
C ILE A 332 5.46 -14.61 -0.67
N LYS A 333 5.03 -15.04 -1.86
CA LYS A 333 5.51 -16.28 -2.48
C LYS A 333 6.86 -16.03 -3.12
N ILE A 334 7.77 -16.98 -2.95
CA ILE A 334 9.05 -17.07 -3.66
C ILE A 334 8.95 -18.28 -4.59
N VAL A 335 8.96 -18.05 -5.90
CA VAL A 335 8.75 -19.08 -6.92
C VAL A 335 10.03 -19.31 -7.71
N ASN A 336 10.51 -20.56 -7.73
CA ASN A 336 11.61 -20.98 -8.60
C ASN A 336 11.06 -21.10 -10.04
N LEU A 337 11.56 -20.26 -10.95
CA LEU A 337 11.15 -20.19 -12.35
C LEU A 337 11.58 -21.42 -13.15
N HIS A 338 12.69 -22.05 -12.79
CA HIS A 338 13.16 -23.27 -13.46
C HIS A 338 12.30 -24.49 -13.11
N THR A 339 12.05 -24.72 -11.81
CA THR A 339 11.29 -25.89 -11.33
C THR A 339 9.77 -25.67 -11.32
N ASN A 340 9.31 -24.43 -11.49
CA ASN A 340 7.92 -24.00 -11.40
C ASN A 340 7.25 -24.34 -10.06
N LYS A 341 7.99 -24.21 -8.96
CA LYS A 341 7.53 -24.51 -7.60
C LYS A 341 7.69 -23.30 -6.68
N VAL A 342 6.74 -23.14 -5.76
CA VAL A 342 6.89 -22.21 -4.63
C VAL A 342 7.95 -22.79 -3.69
N ALA A 343 9.09 -22.13 -3.59
CA ALA A 343 10.20 -22.54 -2.74
C ALA A 343 9.95 -22.16 -1.26
N ARG A 344 9.31 -21.00 -1.02
CA ARG A 344 8.95 -20.51 0.33
C ARG A 344 7.79 -19.53 0.25
N ILE A 345 7.06 -19.38 1.35
CA ILE A 345 6.10 -18.28 1.57
C ILE A 345 6.55 -17.53 2.82
N LEU A 346 6.84 -16.23 2.68
CA LEU A 346 7.11 -15.31 3.78
C LEU A 346 5.82 -14.58 4.18
N GLY A 347 5.74 -13.99 5.37
CA GLY A 347 4.53 -13.26 5.78
C GLY A 347 3.34 -14.14 6.19
N LYS A 348 3.57 -15.43 6.50
CA LYS A 348 2.49 -16.39 6.83
C LYS A 348 2.00 -16.28 8.28
N VAL A 349 2.83 -15.84 9.21
CA VAL A 349 2.48 -15.69 10.65
C VAL A 349 1.81 -14.35 10.98
N GLU A 350 1.88 -13.41 10.04
CA GLU A 350 1.33 -12.07 10.15
C GLU A 350 -0.15 -12.07 9.75
N ASN A 351 -1.00 -12.61 10.63
CA ASN A 351 -2.38 -13.01 10.31
C ASN A 351 -3.31 -11.88 9.79
N ASN A 352 -2.99 -10.62 10.10
CA ASN A 352 -3.79 -9.44 9.72
C ASN A 352 -3.09 -8.53 8.68
N ASP A 353 -1.87 -8.84 8.23
CA ASP A 353 -1.08 -7.95 7.39
C ASP A 353 -1.06 -8.42 5.93
N ARG A 354 -1.73 -7.68 5.04
CA ARG A 354 -1.68 -7.91 3.59
C ARG A 354 -0.58 -7.07 2.96
N PHE A 355 0.59 -7.67 2.77
CA PHE A 355 1.70 -7.08 2.02
C PHE A 355 1.30 -6.78 0.57
N LEU A 356 1.73 -5.64 0.03
CA LEU A 356 1.39 -5.20 -1.34
C LEU A 356 2.64 -4.88 -2.14
N ARG A 357 3.37 -3.85 -1.73
CA ARG A 357 4.64 -3.46 -2.38
C ARG A 357 5.80 -4.17 -1.72
N ILE A 358 6.67 -4.74 -2.54
CA ILE A 358 7.88 -5.45 -2.15
C ILE A 358 9.10 -4.87 -2.89
N ALA A 359 10.23 -4.79 -2.19
CA ALA A 359 11.53 -4.41 -2.71
C ALA A 359 12.59 -5.26 -1.99
N LEU A 360 13.72 -5.55 -2.63
CA LEU A 360 14.64 -6.57 -2.13
C LEU A 360 16.06 -6.00 -2.13
N TYR A 361 16.64 -5.77 -0.95
CA TYR A 361 18.04 -5.41 -0.80
C TYR A 361 18.86 -6.68 -0.70
N GLN A 362 19.95 -6.80 -1.45
CA GLN A 362 20.67 -8.07 -1.53
C GLN A 362 22.20 -7.94 -1.52
N GLY A 363 22.69 -6.84 -0.93
CA GLY A 363 24.12 -6.60 -0.69
C GLY A 363 24.77 -5.55 -1.58
N ASP A 364 26.00 -5.16 -1.22
CA ASP A 364 26.81 -4.22 -1.99
C ASP A 364 27.70 -4.95 -3.02
N LYS A 365 27.60 -4.53 -4.28
CA LYS A 365 28.42 -5.03 -5.40
C LYS A 365 29.92 -4.75 -5.24
N SER A 366 30.31 -3.73 -4.47
CA SER A 366 31.72 -3.32 -4.27
C SER A 366 32.58 -4.45 -3.69
N SER A 367 31.98 -5.26 -2.80
CA SER A 367 32.60 -6.39 -2.09
C SER A 367 33.17 -7.48 -3.02
N LYS A 368 32.71 -7.57 -4.27
CA LYS A 368 33.19 -8.57 -5.26
C LYS A 368 34.65 -8.35 -5.70
N LYS A 369 35.32 -7.24 -5.33
CA LYS A 369 36.72 -6.94 -5.72
C LYS A 369 37.83 -7.52 -4.84
N ILE A 370 37.55 -8.10 -3.68
CA ILE A 370 38.59 -8.76 -2.85
C ILE A 370 38.17 -10.18 -2.45
N ARG A 371 38.47 -11.14 -3.32
CA ARG A 371 38.74 -12.53 -2.94
C ARG A 371 39.99 -13.04 -3.65
N LYS A 372 41.17 -12.66 -3.14
CA LYS A 372 42.37 -13.47 -3.36
C LYS A 372 42.10 -14.83 -2.71
N ILE A 373 42.29 -15.90 -3.46
CA ILE A 373 42.17 -17.27 -2.97
C ILE A 373 43.23 -17.46 -1.88
N PRO A 374 42.87 -17.78 -0.62
CA PRO A 374 43.84 -18.18 0.37
C PRO A 374 44.40 -19.55 -0.03
N SER A 375 45.71 -19.59 -0.30
CA SER A 375 46.46 -20.83 -0.27
C SER A 375 46.30 -21.53 1.08
N ALA A 376 46.36 -22.86 1.09
CA ALA A 376 46.24 -23.63 2.32
C ALA A 376 47.26 -23.20 3.41
N ALA A 377 46.85 -23.34 4.67
CA ALA A 377 47.59 -23.08 5.90
C ALA A 377 47.84 -21.59 6.28
N ALA A 378 46.90 -21.02 7.03
CA ALA A 378 47.19 -20.05 8.10
C ALA A 378 46.09 -20.11 9.18
N ASN A 379 46.47 -20.35 10.44
CA ASN A 379 45.61 -20.10 11.59
C ASN A 379 45.61 -18.59 11.87
N VAL A 380 44.49 -17.90 11.67
CA VAL A 380 44.30 -16.53 12.16
C VAL A 380 42.92 -16.41 12.79
N ASN A 381 42.90 -15.81 13.99
CA ASN A 381 41.72 -15.61 14.81
C ASN A 381 40.98 -14.33 14.36
N ASP A 382 40.55 -14.28 13.09
CA ASP A 382 39.90 -13.10 12.53
C ASP A 382 38.46 -12.97 13.04
N THR A 383 38.18 -11.83 13.68
CA THR A 383 36.83 -11.34 13.97
C THR A 383 36.06 -11.24 12.67
N LYS A 384 35.18 -12.22 12.40
CA LYS A 384 34.34 -12.25 11.20
C LYS A 384 33.53 -10.96 11.07
N GLU A 385 33.85 -10.15 10.07
CA GLU A 385 32.94 -9.11 9.59
C GLU A 385 31.56 -9.75 9.33
N PRO A 386 30.46 -9.13 9.77
CA PRO A 386 29.14 -9.73 9.65
C PRO A 386 28.79 -9.94 8.17
N LEU A 387 28.50 -11.20 7.79
CA LEU A 387 28.09 -11.53 6.42
C LEU A 387 26.94 -10.62 5.99
N VAL A 388 27.09 -10.06 4.78
CA VAL A 388 26.04 -9.34 4.05
C VAL A 388 24.70 -10.04 4.23
N ASP A 389 23.72 -9.29 4.72
CA ASP A 389 22.38 -9.75 5.06
C ASP A 389 21.38 -9.14 4.07
N PRO A 390 21.04 -9.86 2.98
CA PRO A 390 19.89 -9.51 2.15
C PRO A 390 18.61 -9.36 2.99
N THR A 391 17.70 -8.53 2.52
CA THR A 391 16.49 -8.17 3.25
C THR A 391 15.39 -7.84 2.27
N LEU A 392 14.28 -8.57 2.37
CA LEU A 392 13.04 -8.23 1.69
C LEU A 392 12.32 -7.16 2.51
N PHE A 393 12.17 -6.00 1.90
CA PHE A 393 11.36 -4.89 2.39
C PHE A 393 9.96 -4.99 1.81
N CYS A 394 8.94 -4.73 2.63
CA CYS A 394 7.58 -4.60 2.12
C CYS A 394 6.71 -3.66 2.95
N CYS A 395 5.66 -3.15 2.30
CA CYS A 395 4.60 -2.36 2.92
C CYS A 395 3.28 -3.15 2.89
N ALA A 396 2.47 -3.02 3.93
CA ALA A 396 1.16 -3.69 4.03
C ALA A 396 -0.02 -2.70 3.95
N PHE A 397 -1.16 -3.18 3.46
CA PHE A 397 -2.38 -2.40 3.32
C PHE A 397 -2.84 -1.77 4.65
N LYS A 398 -3.09 -0.45 4.65
CA LYS A 398 -3.45 0.34 5.85
C LYS A 398 -2.46 0.19 7.03
N LYS A 399 -1.17 -0.03 6.76
CA LYS A 399 -0.11 -0.09 7.78
C LYS A 399 0.98 0.94 7.51
N HIS A 400 1.13 1.88 8.45
CA HIS A 400 2.14 2.93 8.45
C HIS A 400 3.51 2.43 8.98
N ARG A 401 3.97 1.28 8.47
CA ARG A 401 5.24 0.66 8.87
C ARG A 401 5.85 -0.17 7.74
N ILE A 402 7.17 -0.28 7.77
CA ILE A 402 7.97 -1.09 6.85
C ILE A 402 8.29 -2.41 7.55
N TYR A 403 8.13 -3.54 6.86
CA TYR A 403 8.49 -4.86 7.37
C TYR A 403 9.76 -5.34 6.67
N LEU A 404 10.61 -6.03 7.44
CA LEU A 404 11.90 -6.53 7.01
C LEU A 404 11.94 -8.05 7.21
N PHE A 405 12.17 -8.82 6.15
CA PHE A 405 12.51 -10.23 6.25
C PHE A 405 14.00 -10.41 5.92
N SER A 406 14.81 -10.69 6.94
CA SER A 406 16.26 -10.95 6.84
C SER A 406 16.57 -12.45 6.99
N ARG A 407 17.86 -12.82 7.10
CA ARG A 407 18.26 -14.22 7.39
C ARG A 407 18.09 -14.60 8.85
N ARG A 408 17.92 -13.59 9.69
CA ARG A 408 17.81 -13.75 11.13
C ARG A 408 16.37 -14.12 11.41
N GLU A 409 16.18 -15.24 12.08
CA GLU A 409 14.98 -15.37 12.91
C GLU A 409 15.04 -14.24 13.96
N PRO A 410 13.90 -13.65 14.35
CA PRO A 410 13.91 -12.71 15.46
C PRO A 410 14.60 -13.36 16.65
N GLU A 411 15.53 -12.63 17.29
CA GLU A 411 16.02 -13.03 18.61
C GLU A 411 14.81 -13.33 19.47
N GLU A 412 14.74 -14.55 20.02
CA GLU A 412 13.52 -15.06 20.66
C GLU A 412 12.99 -14.03 21.67
N PRO A 413 11.87 -13.36 21.39
CA PRO A 413 11.20 -12.62 22.43
C PRO A 413 10.65 -13.68 23.39
N GLU A 414 10.76 -13.46 24.69
CA GLU A 414 10.09 -14.30 25.73
C GLU A 414 8.55 -14.32 25.58
N ASP A 415 8.01 -13.68 24.55
CA ASP A 415 6.62 -13.34 24.33
C ASP A 415 6.31 -13.39 22.82
N ALA A 416 5.60 -14.44 22.38
CA ALA A 416 5.24 -14.68 20.98
C ALA A 416 4.37 -13.56 20.36
N THR A 417 3.87 -12.61 21.17
CA THR A 417 3.14 -11.43 20.69
C THR A 417 4.05 -10.34 20.10
N LYS A 418 5.36 -10.39 20.35
CA LYS A 418 6.37 -9.42 19.87
C LYS A 418 7.15 -9.94 18.65
N GLY A 419 6.44 -10.27 17.58
CA GLY A 419 7.07 -10.82 16.37
C GLY A 419 7.93 -9.82 15.58
N ARG A 420 9.17 -10.23 15.24
CA ARG A 420 10.09 -9.67 14.22
C ARG A 420 10.62 -8.24 14.43
N ASP A 421 11.68 -7.91 13.67
CA ASP A 421 12.27 -6.57 13.54
C ASP A 421 11.28 -5.59 12.88
N VAL A 422 10.23 -5.23 13.61
CA VAL A 422 9.22 -4.25 13.19
C VAL A 422 9.71 -2.86 13.56
N PHE A 423 10.31 -2.15 12.59
CA PHE A 423 10.74 -0.77 12.80
C PHE A 423 9.53 0.19 12.80
N ASN A 424 8.89 0.31 13.97
CA ASN A 424 7.84 1.28 14.23
C ASN A 424 8.46 2.64 14.59
N GLU A 425 8.91 3.41 13.59
CA GLU A 425 9.09 4.85 13.80
C GLU A 425 7.72 5.44 14.16
N LYS A 426 7.58 6.11 15.31
CA LYS A 426 6.41 6.96 15.56
C LYS A 426 6.49 8.11 14.55
N PRO A 427 5.48 8.33 13.68
CA PRO A 427 5.59 9.40 12.71
C PRO A 427 5.78 10.75 13.44
N PRO A 428 6.68 11.63 12.98
CA PRO A 428 6.88 12.93 13.58
C PRO A 428 5.56 13.73 13.60
N PRO A 429 5.39 14.71 14.51
CA PRO A 429 4.15 15.48 14.61
C PRO A 429 3.68 16.09 13.30
N GLU A 430 4.60 16.52 12.42
CA GLU A 430 4.26 17.03 11.08
C GLU A 430 3.71 15.95 10.13
N GLU A 431 4.20 14.70 10.21
CA GLU A 431 3.62 13.59 9.46
C GLU A 431 2.32 13.10 10.10
N LEU A 432 2.16 13.17 11.42
CA LEU A 432 0.85 12.96 12.07
C LEU A 432 -0.17 14.01 11.64
N LEU A 433 0.24 15.28 11.50
CA LEU A 433 -0.60 16.36 10.99
C LEU A 433 -0.93 16.16 9.50
N ALA A 434 0.06 15.86 8.65
CA ALA A 434 -0.19 15.57 7.23
C ALA A 434 -1.00 14.27 7.01
N VAL A 435 -0.78 13.22 7.82
CA VAL A 435 -1.64 12.02 7.84
C VAL A 435 -3.03 12.37 8.38
N SER A 436 -3.18 13.33 9.29
CA SER A 436 -4.50 13.84 9.68
C SER A 436 -5.18 14.60 8.53
N ASP A 437 -4.45 15.40 7.75
CA ASP A 437 -5.00 16.15 6.61
C ASP A 437 -5.31 15.27 5.38
N ILE A 438 -4.68 14.11 5.26
CA ILE A 438 -4.99 13.11 4.22
C ILE A 438 -5.98 12.05 4.72
N GLY A 439 -6.03 11.81 6.04
CA GLY A 439 -7.16 11.20 6.72
C GLY A 439 -8.43 11.99 6.43
N LYS A 440 -8.40 13.31 6.61
CA LYS A 440 -9.48 14.26 6.22
C LYS A 440 -9.86 14.19 4.72
N ALA A 441 -9.02 13.64 3.84
CA ALA A 441 -9.31 13.52 2.41
C ALA A 441 -9.94 12.16 2.02
N VAL A 442 -9.84 11.12 2.85
CA VAL A 442 -10.34 9.76 2.52
C VAL A 442 -11.38 9.24 3.52
N THR A 443 -11.46 9.77 4.74
CA THR A 443 -12.71 9.72 5.50
C THR A 443 -13.61 10.83 5.01
N SER A 444 -14.83 10.49 4.57
CA SER A 444 -15.89 11.47 4.31
C SER A 444 -15.94 12.50 5.43
N SER A 445 -15.90 13.81 5.10
CA SER A 445 -15.91 14.89 6.09
C SER A 445 -17.03 14.66 7.11
N LEU A 446 -16.62 14.31 8.34
CA LEU A 446 -17.55 14.00 9.41
C LEU A 446 -18.37 15.27 9.67
N PRO A 447 -19.71 15.17 9.78
CA PRO A 447 -20.58 16.31 9.95
C PRO A 447 -20.15 17.20 11.10
N ASP A 448 -19.99 18.50 10.84
CA ASP A 448 -19.66 19.51 11.84
C ASP A 448 -20.89 19.93 12.66
N SER A 449 -22.08 19.47 12.28
CA SER A 449 -23.35 19.88 12.82
C SER A 449 -24.43 18.81 12.63
N VAL A 450 -25.41 18.78 13.55
CA VAL A 450 -26.55 17.85 13.55
C VAL A 450 -27.76 18.55 14.17
N VAL A 451 -28.96 18.32 13.63
CA VAL A 451 -30.23 18.81 14.19
C VAL A 451 -31.02 17.64 14.78
N LEU A 452 -31.23 17.64 16.09
CA LEU A 452 -32.11 16.71 16.78
C LEU A 452 -33.52 17.28 16.76
N HIS A 453 -34.45 16.65 16.04
CA HIS A 453 -35.86 17.03 16.08
C HIS A 453 -36.49 16.32 17.29
N THR A 454 -36.93 17.06 18.30
CA THR A 454 -37.54 16.46 19.51
C THR A 454 -39.04 16.75 19.58
N SER A 455 -39.75 16.00 20.42
CA SER A 455 -41.17 16.23 20.70
C SER A 455 -41.49 17.61 21.32
N LEU A 456 -40.47 18.38 21.75
CA LEU A 456 -40.61 19.74 22.28
C LEU A 456 -39.93 20.82 21.40
N GLY A 457 -39.40 20.45 20.23
CA GLY A 457 -38.74 21.37 19.29
C GLY A 457 -37.36 20.90 18.84
N ASP A 458 -36.70 21.72 18.02
CA ASP A 458 -35.42 21.39 17.38
C ASP A 458 -34.21 21.85 18.20
N ILE A 459 -33.22 20.97 18.36
CA ILE A 459 -31.94 21.26 19.00
C ILE A 459 -30.85 21.18 17.93
N HIS A 460 -30.28 22.32 17.54
CA HIS A 460 -29.15 22.38 16.63
C HIS A 460 -27.85 22.24 17.42
N THR A 461 -27.04 21.25 17.06
CA THR A 461 -25.74 20.97 17.67
C THR A 461 -24.63 21.22 16.66
N ARG A 462 -23.50 21.76 17.14
CA ARG A 462 -22.20 21.73 16.47
C ARG A 462 -21.38 20.61 17.09
N LEU A 463 -20.67 19.85 16.27
CA LEU A 463 -19.83 18.73 16.67
C LEU A 463 -18.34 19.09 16.54
N TYR A 464 -17.48 18.27 17.16
CA TYR A 464 -16.03 18.44 17.20
C TYR A 464 -15.30 17.26 16.53
N PRO A 465 -15.44 17.07 15.20
CA PRO A 465 -14.88 15.92 14.48
C PRO A 465 -13.36 15.91 14.41
N GLU A 466 -12.67 17.05 14.61
CA GLU A 466 -11.20 17.08 14.63
C GLU A 466 -10.65 16.64 16.00
N GLU A 467 -11.32 17.00 17.09
CA GLU A 467 -10.90 16.67 18.45
C GLU A 467 -11.41 15.30 18.97
N CYS A 468 -12.58 14.86 18.52
CA CYS A 468 -13.25 13.62 18.93
C CYS A 468 -13.78 12.82 17.72
N PRO A 469 -12.90 12.40 16.79
CA PRO A 469 -13.30 11.79 15.52
C PRO A 469 -14.12 10.51 15.69
N LYS A 470 -13.75 9.59 16.60
CA LYS A 470 -14.51 8.34 16.79
C LYS A 470 -15.88 8.59 17.39
N THR A 471 -15.96 9.52 18.34
CA THR A 471 -17.23 9.85 18.99
C THR A 471 -18.19 10.50 18.00
N VAL A 472 -17.70 11.41 17.15
CA VAL A 472 -18.51 12.04 16.10
C VAL A 472 -18.85 11.05 14.97
N GLU A 473 -17.96 10.14 14.58
CA GLU A 473 -18.26 9.06 13.63
C GLU A 473 -19.38 8.16 14.16
N ASN A 474 -19.26 7.69 15.40
CA ASN A 474 -20.25 6.87 16.09
C ASN A 474 -21.62 7.58 16.15
N PHE A 475 -21.65 8.80 16.69
CA PHE A 475 -22.87 9.58 16.82
C PHE A 475 -23.53 9.86 15.46
N THR A 476 -22.80 10.42 14.50
CA THR A 476 -23.37 10.80 13.19
C THR A 476 -23.79 9.60 12.35
N THR A 477 -23.14 8.45 12.52
CA THR A 477 -23.54 7.19 11.87
C THR A 477 -24.80 6.61 12.51
N HIS A 478 -24.94 6.62 13.85
CA HIS A 478 -26.21 6.29 14.51
C HIS A 478 -27.35 7.23 14.04
N CYS A 479 -27.10 8.53 13.92
CA CYS A 479 -28.07 9.49 13.36
C CYS A 479 -28.48 9.13 11.93
N ARG A 480 -27.54 8.84 11.03
CA ARG A 480 -27.81 8.45 9.63
C ARG A 480 -28.57 7.13 9.50
N ASN A 481 -28.33 6.20 10.43
CA ASN A 481 -29.01 4.90 10.46
C ASN A 481 -30.40 4.95 11.11
N GLY A 482 -30.88 6.11 11.54
CA GLY A 482 -32.16 6.25 12.27
C GLY A 482 -32.15 5.60 13.66
N TYR A 483 -30.97 5.32 14.22
CA TYR A 483 -30.85 4.60 15.51
C TYR A 483 -31.40 5.42 16.69
N TYR A 484 -31.33 6.74 16.61
CA TYR A 484 -31.87 7.66 17.62
C TYR A 484 -33.36 7.98 17.40
N ASP A 485 -33.99 7.49 16.32
CA ASP A 485 -35.37 7.82 15.99
C ASP A 485 -36.34 7.19 17.00
N ASN A 486 -37.25 8.01 17.52
CA ASN A 486 -38.18 7.69 18.61
C ASN A 486 -37.56 7.38 19.99
N LEU A 487 -36.24 7.52 20.19
CA LEU A 487 -35.64 7.28 21.50
C LEU A 487 -35.99 8.37 22.52
N ILE A 488 -36.30 7.94 23.75
CA ILE A 488 -36.72 8.81 24.84
C ILE A 488 -35.53 9.42 25.59
N PHE A 489 -35.72 10.62 26.13
CA PHE A 489 -34.88 11.17 27.21
C PHE A 489 -35.22 10.44 28.51
N HIS A 490 -34.65 9.25 28.68
CA HIS A 490 -34.95 8.33 29.79
C HIS A 490 -34.52 8.88 31.16
N ARG A 491 -33.66 9.91 31.20
CA ARG A 491 -33.18 10.53 32.43
C ARG A 491 -33.01 12.04 32.27
N VAL A 492 -33.64 12.82 33.14
CA VAL A 492 -33.69 14.29 33.10
C VAL A 492 -33.48 14.84 34.52
N ILE A 493 -32.33 15.48 34.77
CA ILE A 493 -31.98 16.03 36.08
C ILE A 493 -31.92 17.55 36.01
N LYS A 494 -32.90 18.19 36.65
CA LYS A 494 -33.00 19.65 36.73
C LYS A 494 -31.78 20.27 37.43
N GLY A 495 -31.16 21.26 36.79
CA GLY A 495 -29.93 21.89 37.24
C GLY A 495 -28.67 21.08 36.96
N PHE A 496 -28.73 20.07 36.08
CA PHE A 496 -27.59 19.22 35.74
C PHE A 496 -27.51 18.87 34.25
N MET A 497 -28.33 17.93 33.77
CA MET A 497 -28.30 17.44 32.38
C MET A 497 -29.58 16.70 31.96
N ILE A 498 -29.73 16.49 30.65
CA ILE A 498 -30.72 15.61 30.03
C ILE A 498 -29.99 14.50 29.24
N GLN A 499 -30.36 13.24 29.43
CA GLN A 499 -29.67 12.05 28.88
C GLN A 499 -30.62 11.20 28.01
N THR A 500 -30.07 10.66 26.92
CA THR A 500 -30.78 9.90 25.89
C THR A 500 -29.82 8.94 25.18
N GLY A 501 -30.27 8.28 24.10
CA GLY A 501 -29.43 7.40 23.27
C GLY A 501 -29.39 5.94 23.71
N ASP A 502 -30.28 5.53 24.60
CA ASP A 502 -30.53 4.14 24.99
C ASP A 502 -31.80 3.59 24.30
N PRO A 503 -31.71 2.53 23.49
CA PRO A 503 -32.87 1.86 22.89
C PRO A 503 -33.85 1.21 23.89
N LEU A 504 -33.39 0.84 25.09
CA LEU A 504 -34.26 0.24 26.12
C LEU A 504 -35.02 1.29 26.94
N GLY A 505 -34.46 2.51 27.02
CA GLY A 505 -35.05 3.62 27.77
C GLY A 505 -35.01 3.43 29.29
N ASP A 506 -34.05 2.65 29.79
CA ASP A 506 -33.82 2.38 31.22
C ASP A 506 -32.40 2.77 31.70
N GLY A 507 -31.52 3.18 30.77
CA GLY A 507 -30.15 3.59 31.03
C GLY A 507 -29.13 2.46 30.96
N THR A 508 -29.55 1.20 30.74
CA THR A 508 -28.66 0.03 30.71
C THR A 508 -28.28 -0.43 29.31
N GLY A 509 -29.04 -0.02 28.29
CA GLY A 509 -28.82 -0.43 26.90
C GLY A 509 -27.98 0.54 26.07
N GLY A 510 -27.83 0.19 24.79
CA GLY A 510 -27.10 0.96 23.79
C GLY A 510 -25.70 0.41 23.49
N GLN A 511 -25.33 0.39 22.22
CA GLN A 511 -24.02 -0.08 21.74
C GLN A 511 -23.50 0.87 20.68
N SER A 512 -22.18 0.98 20.54
CA SER A 512 -21.56 1.74 19.45
C SER A 512 -21.84 1.09 18.08
N ILE A 513 -21.55 1.83 17.00
CA ILE A 513 -21.59 1.32 15.62
C ILE A 513 -20.65 0.13 15.37
N TRP A 514 -19.70 -0.14 16.27
CA TRP A 514 -18.76 -1.26 16.19
C TRP A 514 -19.20 -2.49 17.01
N GLY A 515 -20.39 -2.46 17.65
CA GLY A 515 -20.94 -3.59 18.42
C GLY A 515 -20.19 -3.89 19.73
N ARG A 516 -19.40 -2.93 20.22
CA ARG A 516 -18.63 -3.00 21.48
C ARG A 516 -18.40 -1.60 22.04
N GLU A 517 -17.95 -1.51 23.28
CA GLU A 517 -17.50 -0.25 23.88
C GLU A 517 -16.27 0.34 23.16
N PHE A 518 -16.10 1.66 23.21
CA PHE A 518 -14.93 2.37 22.66
C PHE A 518 -14.32 3.40 23.63
N GLU A 519 -13.09 3.81 23.32
CA GLU A 519 -12.27 4.66 24.19
C GLU A 519 -12.81 6.08 24.42
N ASP A 520 -12.34 6.76 25.47
CA ASP A 520 -12.62 8.17 25.71
C ASP A 520 -11.67 9.08 24.92
N GLU A 521 -12.22 10.03 24.16
CA GLU A 521 -11.47 11.08 23.47
C GLU A 521 -11.49 12.37 24.32
N PHE A 522 -10.42 12.65 25.07
CA PHE A 522 -10.30 13.89 25.87
C PHE A 522 -9.37 14.90 25.21
N HIS A 523 -9.90 16.06 24.82
CA HIS A 523 -9.11 17.16 24.26
C HIS A 523 -8.98 18.36 25.21
N LYS A 524 -7.86 19.10 25.18
CA LYS A 524 -7.59 20.18 26.16
C LYS A 524 -8.52 21.39 26.04
N SER A 525 -9.03 21.70 24.84
CA SER A 525 -9.97 22.80 24.60
C SER A 525 -11.42 22.47 24.97
N LEU A 526 -11.77 21.18 25.11
CA LEU A 526 -13.14 20.72 25.27
C LEU A 526 -13.42 20.42 26.75
N ARG A 527 -14.28 21.24 27.36
CA ARG A 527 -14.56 21.23 28.80
C ARG A 527 -16.04 21.46 29.05
N HIS A 528 -16.54 20.98 30.18
CA HIS A 528 -17.89 21.26 30.68
C HIS A 528 -17.95 22.64 31.38
N ASP A 529 -17.28 23.64 30.81
CA ASP A 529 -17.06 24.98 31.39
C ASP A 529 -18.33 25.85 31.46
N ARG A 530 -19.34 25.47 30.68
CA ARG A 530 -20.55 26.24 30.40
C ARG A 530 -21.72 25.28 30.09
N PRO A 531 -22.98 25.74 30.16
CA PRO A 531 -24.15 24.93 29.80
C PRO A 531 -24.24 24.59 28.31
N PHE A 532 -25.09 23.61 28.01
CA PHE A 532 -25.43 23.10 26.67
C PHE A 532 -24.28 22.37 25.96
N THR A 533 -23.40 21.74 26.74
CA THR A 533 -22.31 20.90 26.26
C THR A 533 -22.82 19.47 26.01
N LEU A 534 -22.45 18.90 24.87
CA LEU A 534 -22.83 17.55 24.42
C LEU A 534 -21.71 16.56 24.76
N SER A 535 -22.03 15.51 25.50
CA SER A 535 -21.01 14.62 26.09
C SER A 535 -21.48 13.17 26.18
N MET A 536 -20.59 12.20 26.05
CA MET A 536 -20.93 10.77 26.08
C MET A 536 -21.28 10.28 27.48
N ALA A 537 -22.35 9.49 27.60
CA ALA A 537 -22.65 8.74 28.82
C ALA A 537 -21.91 7.40 28.77
N ASN A 538 -21.06 7.15 29.78
CA ASN A 538 -20.28 5.94 29.93
C ASN A 538 -20.47 5.36 31.35
N ALA A 539 -20.20 4.06 31.52
CA ALA A 539 -20.27 3.36 32.80
C ALA A 539 -18.94 3.39 33.59
N GLY A 540 -17.94 4.08 33.05
CA GLY A 540 -16.55 4.11 33.52
C GLY A 540 -15.60 4.47 32.36
N PRO A 541 -14.29 4.60 32.62
CA PRO A 541 -13.32 4.96 31.59
C PRO A 541 -13.32 3.98 30.41
N ASN A 542 -13.38 4.50 29.19
CA ASN A 542 -13.38 3.76 27.91
C ASN A 542 -14.58 2.82 27.70
N THR A 543 -15.75 3.15 28.26
CA THR A 543 -17.00 2.37 28.11
C THR A 543 -18.05 3.11 27.26
N ASN A 544 -17.62 3.84 26.22
CA ASN A 544 -18.55 4.61 25.39
C ASN A 544 -19.41 3.71 24.49
N GLY A 545 -20.73 3.96 24.46
CA GLY A 545 -21.72 3.22 23.67
C GLY A 545 -22.49 4.14 22.71
N SER A 546 -23.82 4.12 22.76
CA SER A 546 -24.68 5.05 22.00
C SER A 546 -25.29 6.18 22.85
N GLN A 547 -25.22 6.09 24.18
CA GLN A 547 -25.84 7.06 25.09
C GLN A 547 -25.04 8.37 25.18
N PHE A 548 -25.76 9.49 25.27
CA PHE A 548 -25.17 10.82 25.44
C PHE A 548 -26.07 11.73 26.28
N PHE A 549 -25.50 12.82 26.80
CA PHE A 549 -26.22 13.83 27.56
C PHE A 549 -25.91 15.25 27.09
N ILE A 550 -26.84 16.17 27.40
CA ILE A 550 -26.70 17.61 27.19
C ILE A 550 -26.73 18.28 28.56
N THR A 551 -25.69 19.03 28.92
CA THR A 551 -25.66 19.75 30.21
C THR A 551 -26.57 20.97 30.20
N THR A 552 -27.19 21.28 31.34
CA THR A 552 -28.01 22.51 31.50
C THR A 552 -27.31 23.58 32.33
N VAL A 553 -26.22 23.21 33.01
CA VAL A 553 -25.29 24.09 33.76
C VAL A 553 -23.83 23.74 33.40
N ALA A 554 -22.87 24.54 33.89
CA ALA A 554 -21.47 24.15 33.87
C ALA A 554 -21.23 22.98 34.84
N THR A 555 -20.49 21.95 34.42
CA THR A 555 -20.28 20.72 35.20
C THR A 555 -18.80 20.24 35.20
N PRO A 556 -17.83 21.07 35.66
CA PRO A 556 -16.39 20.77 35.49
C PRO A 556 -15.90 19.47 36.16
N TRP A 557 -16.66 18.91 37.10
CA TRP A 557 -16.35 17.61 37.72
C TRP A 557 -16.52 16.41 36.78
N LEU A 558 -17.07 16.62 35.57
CA LEU A 558 -17.16 15.65 34.48
C LEU A 558 -15.97 15.72 33.49
N ASP A 559 -15.10 16.73 33.63
CA ASP A 559 -13.95 16.90 32.73
C ASP A 559 -12.94 15.75 32.87
N ASN A 560 -12.53 15.20 31.72
CA ASN A 560 -11.69 13.99 31.61
C ASN A 560 -12.32 12.74 32.26
N LYS A 561 -13.67 12.70 32.34
CA LYS A 561 -14.46 11.48 32.64
C LYS A 561 -15.46 11.14 31.54
N HIS A 562 -16.01 12.17 30.89
CA HIS A 562 -16.95 12.04 29.78
C HIS A 562 -16.42 12.82 28.57
N THR A 563 -16.47 12.21 27.39
CA THR A 563 -16.00 12.83 26.14
C THR A 563 -16.98 13.88 25.65
N VAL A 564 -16.55 15.14 25.70
CA VAL A 564 -17.25 16.29 25.11
C VAL A 564 -17.03 16.27 23.60
N PHE A 565 -18.06 15.97 22.81
CA PHE A 565 -17.98 15.82 21.36
C PHE A 565 -18.81 16.85 20.58
N GLY A 566 -19.54 17.73 21.28
CA GLY A 566 -20.32 18.78 20.64
C GLY A 566 -20.91 19.81 21.61
N ARG A 567 -21.73 20.71 21.08
CA ARG A 567 -22.38 21.78 21.82
C ARG A 567 -23.65 22.25 21.11
N VAL A 568 -24.70 22.59 21.85
CA VAL A 568 -25.89 23.23 21.28
C VAL A 568 -25.56 24.65 20.81
N VAL A 569 -26.00 25.00 19.61
CA VAL A 569 -25.84 26.32 18.98
C VAL A 569 -27.16 27.04 18.72
N LYS A 570 -28.30 26.31 18.66
CA LYS A 570 -29.68 26.85 18.69
C LYS A 570 -30.60 25.82 19.35
N GLY A 571 -31.71 26.24 19.96
CA GLY A 571 -32.61 25.36 20.70
C GLY A 571 -32.25 25.17 22.19
N MET A 572 -31.50 26.12 22.78
CA MET A 572 -31.18 26.10 24.21
C MET A 572 -32.44 26.20 25.10
N ASP A 573 -33.44 26.92 24.62
CA ASP A 573 -34.79 27.02 25.18
C ASP A 573 -35.53 25.68 25.14
N VAL A 574 -35.39 24.90 24.06
CA VAL A 574 -35.90 23.53 23.97
C VAL A 574 -35.21 22.63 25.00
N VAL A 575 -33.89 22.67 25.12
CA VAL A 575 -33.14 21.91 26.15
C VAL A 575 -33.63 22.26 27.56
N GLN A 576 -33.85 23.54 27.85
CA GLN A 576 -34.43 23.99 29.12
C GLN A 576 -35.91 23.63 29.30
N ALA A 577 -36.68 23.44 28.22
CA ALA A 577 -38.05 22.96 28.29
C ALA A 577 -38.08 21.48 28.64
N ILE A 578 -37.21 20.66 28.03
CA ILE A 578 -37.00 19.25 28.36
C ILE A 578 -36.56 19.11 29.83
N GLU A 579 -35.61 19.94 30.30
CA GLU A 579 -35.18 19.96 31.71
C GLU A 579 -36.32 20.21 32.72
N LYS A 580 -37.34 20.98 32.33
CA LYS A 580 -38.42 21.42 33.22
C LYS A 580 -39.61 20.44 33.26
N VAL A 581 -39.58 19.34 32.51
CA VAL A 581 -40.65 18.33 32.58
C VAL A 581 -40.70 17.68 33.96
N LYS A 582 -41.89 17.19 34.36
CA LYS A 582 -42.03 16.48 35.63
C LYS A 582 -41.42 15.08 35.50
N THR A 583 -40.52 14.75 36.41
CA THR A 583 -39.85 13.44 36.50
C THR A 583 -40.29 12.64 37.73
N ASP A 584 -40.11 11.33 37.67
CA ASP A 584 -40.35 10.39 38.76
C ASP A 584 -39.16 10.35 39.76
N ARG A 585 -39.11 9.32 40.61
CA ARG A 585 -38.02 9.14 41.61
C ARG A 585 -36.68 8.68 41.00
N ASN A 586 -36.67 8.25 39.75
CA ASN A 586 -35.51 7.77 39.01
C ASN A 586 -35.03 8.79 37.96
N ASP A 587 -35.46 10.06 38.10
CA ASP A 587 -35.23 11.14 37.14
C ASP A 587 -35.88 10.91 35.75
N LYS A 588 -36.81 9.96 35.60
CA LYS A 588 -37.46 9.65 34.31
C LYS A 588 -38.71 10.52 34.09
N PRO A 589 -38.90 11.17 32.93
CA PRO A 589 -40.11 11.96 32.66
C PRO A 589 -41.42 11.17 32.78
N TYR A 590 -42.46 11.77 33.39
CA TYR A 590 -43.81 11.18 33.42
C TYR A 590 -44.53 11.20 32.05
N GLN A 591 -44.09 12.09 31.16
CA GLN A 591 -44.52 12.16 29.77
C GLN A 591 -43.27 12.03 28.93
N ASP A 592 -43.22 11.02 28.06
CA ASP A 592 -42.04 10.73 27.26
C ASP A 592 -41.70 11.91 26.34
N VAL A 593 -40.56 12.55 26.61
CA VAL A 593 -39.89 13.40 25.63
C VAL A 593 -39.02 12.51 24.78
N LYS A 594 -39.12 12.62 23.46
CA LYS A 594 -38.34 11.79 22.53
C LYS A 594 -37.69 12.60 21.41
N ILE A 595 -36.59 12.06 20.89
CA ILE A 595 -36.08 12.40 19.57
C ILE A 595 -37.06 11.79 18.56
N VAL A 596 -37.63 12.60 17.67
CA VAL A 596 -38.53 12.15 16.60
C VAL A 596 -37.70 11.53 15.48
N ASN A 597 -36.72 12.30 14.99
CA ASN A 597 -35.66 11.85 14.09
C ASN A 597 -34.46 12.80 14.16
N VAL A 598 -33.40 12.51 13.40
CA VAL A 598 -32.19 13.34 13.36
C VAL A 598 -31.82 13.74 11.94
N THR A 599 -31.68 15.04 11.70
CA THR A 599 -31.16 15.57 10.43
C THR A 599 -29.66 15.80 10.53
N VAL A 600 -28.92 15.10 9.68
CA VAL A 600 -27.49 15.32 9.44
C VAL A 600 -27.34 16.13 8.14
N PRO A 601 -26.89 17.40 8.17
CA PRO A 601 -26.62 18.18 6.96
C PRO A 601 -25.66 17.44 6.03
N LYS A 602 -25.83 17.64 4.72
CA LYS A 602 -24.86 17.16 3.73
C LYS A 602 -23.66 18.10 3.73
N SER A 603 -22.48 17.52 3.95
CA SER A 603 -21.16 18.16 3.83
C SER A 603 -20.90 18.66 2.41
#